data_AF-A0A2D7YMU8-F1
#
_entry.id   AF-A0A2D7YMU8-F1
#
_cell.length_a   1.000
_cell.length_b   1.000
_cell.length_c   1.000
_cell.angle_alpha   90.00
_cell.angle_beta   90.00
_cell.angle_gamma   90.00
#
_symmetry.space_group_name_H-M   'P 1'
#
loop_
_entity.id
_entity.type
_entity.pdbx_description
1 polymer ?
#
loop_
_entity_poly.entity_id
_entity_poly.type
_entity_poly.pdbx_seq_one_letter_code
_entity_poly.pdbx_strand_id
1 'polypeptide(L)'
;MSDLHRGLYDLLQTSAVQKELSTQDESLVADLEKLSVESSHERLVDALTEQLSQLLAAVGEGEKLSDNDKLLAQVDLLNNLLKHARQQLKENTAEALIDEIAAPPRVLRSIYRQGEQPDLPQIGLSQPWLFTAGKDSPALLNELISELSSCDHVDILVSFITVSGVRKIYDIL
;
A
#
# COMPACT_ATOMS: atom_id res chain seq x y z
N MET A 1 -6.02 20.96 -7.05
CA MET A 1 -4.54 21.05 -7.11
C MET A 1 -4.18 22.21 -6.22
N SER A 2 -3.44 21.93 -5.16
CA SER A 2 -3.07 22.89 -4.13
C SER A 2 -1.97 23.81 -4.66
N ASP A 3 -2.19 25.11 -4.56
CA ASP A 3 -1.18 26.11 -4.89
C ASP A 3 0.06 25.93 -3.99
N LEU A 4 1.25 25.86 -4.58
CA LEU A 4 2.53 25.81 -3.87
C LEU A 4 2.76 27.18 -3.21
N HIS A 5 2.75 27.20 -1.89
CA HIS A 5 3.02 28.38 -1.07
C HIS A 5 4.48 28.41 -0.57
N ARG A 6 4.88 29.49 0.10
CA ARG A 6 6.18 29.52 0.78
C ARG A 6 6.19 28.53 1.96
N GLY A 7 7.08 27.54 1.93
CA GLY A 7 7.16 26.52 2.97
C GLY A 7 8.23 25.46 2.67
N LEU A 8 8.29 24.44 3.53
CA LEU A 8 9.10 23.24 3.30
C LEU A 8 8.24 22.19 2.59
N TYR A 9 8.84 21.51 1.62
CA TYR A 9 8.21 20.47 0.84
C TYR A 9 9.05 19.21 0.83
N ASP A 10 8.38 18.08 0.80
CA ASP A 10 8.99 16.79 0.49
C ASP A 10 8.28 16.18 -0.74
N LEU A 11 8.38 16.88 -1.87
CA LEU A 11 7.66 16.56 -3.10
C LEU A 11 8.63 16.15 -4.21
N LEU A 12 8.30 15.07 -4.92
CA LEU A 12 8.95 14.77 -6.19
C LEU A 12 8.50 15.80 -7.24
N GLN A 13 9.45 16.33 -8.00
CA GLN A 13 9.15 17.29 -9.07
C GLN A 13 8.49 16.58 -10.27
N THR A 14 7.15 16.57 -10.31
CA THR A 14 6.35 16.12 -11.46
C THR A 14 6.18 17.25 -12.49
N SER A 15 5.64 16.94 -13.67
CA SER A 15 5.33 17.97 -14.68
C SER A 15 4.34 19.03 -14.17
N ALA A 16 3.43 18.65 -13.28
CA ALA A 16 2.51 19.60 -12.65
C ALA A 16 3.25 20.57 -11.71
N VAL A 17 4.11 20.04 -10.83
CA VAL A 17 4.96 20.83 -9.93
C VAL A 17 5.90 21.73 -10.72
N GLN A 18 6.52 21.21 -11.79
CA GLN A 18 7.41 21.99 -12.65
C GLN A 18 6.68 23.16 -13.32
N LYS A 19 5.46 22.92 -13.84
CA LYS A 19 4.63 23.97 -14.43
C LYS A 19 4.28 25.04 -13.39
N GLU A 20 3.91 24.62 -12.19
CA GLU A 20 3.55 25.53 -11.12
C GLU A 20 4.71 26.40 -10.66
N LEU A 21 5.90 25.80 -10.48
CA LEU A 21 7.14 26.52 -10.19
C LEU A 21 7.49 27.55 -11.27
N SER A 22 7.19 27.25 -12.55
CA SER A 22 7.42 28.19 -13.66
C SER A 22 6.46 29.39 -13.68
N THR A 23 5.32 29.29 -12.98
CA THR A 23 4.30 30.34 -12.90
C THR A 23 4.35 31.12 -11.58
N GLN A 24 5.30 30.81 -10.69
CA GLN A 24 5.44 31.50 -9.41
C GLN A 24 6.04 32.89 -9.56
N ASP A 25 5.83 33.68 -8.51
CA ASP A 25 6.50 34.97 -8.30
C ASP A 25 8.02 34.81 -8.43
N GLU A 26 8.65 35.63 -9.29
CA GLU A 26 10.10 35.60 -9.55
C GLU A 26 10.95 35.85 -8.29
N SER A 27 10.35 36.37 -7.21
CA SER A 27 11.00 36.56 -5.92
C SER A 27 11.13 35.27 -5.09
N LEU A 28 10.41 34.21 -5.43
CA LEU A 28 10.50 32.90 -4.78
C LEU A 28 11.55 32.04 -5.47
N VAL A 29 12.38 31.38 -4.67
CA VAL A 29 13.43 30.48 -5.15
C VAL A 29 13.04 29.05 -4.79
N ALA A 30 12.95 28.19 -5.80
CA ALA A 30 12.79 26.75 -5.61
C ALA A 30 14.16 26.13 -5.29
N ASP A 31 14.32 25.61 -4.07
CA ASP A 31 15.49 24.81 -3.69
C ASP A 31 15.23 23.35 -4.06
N LEU A 32 15.98 22.84 -5.04
CA LEU A 32 15.80 21.50 -5.59
C LEU A 32 17.06 20.68 -5.37
N GLU A 33 16.90 19.52 -4.75
CA GLU A 33 17.95 18.52 -4.63
C GLU A 33 17.84 17.46 -5.74
N LYS A 34 18.98 16.86 -6.08
CA LYS A 34 19.00 15.70 -6.97
C LYS A 34 18.54 14.47 -6.17
N LEU A 35 17.73 13.61 -6.79
CA LEU A 35 17.42 12.32 -6.21
C LEU A 35 18.71 11.51 -6.03
N SER A 36 18.93 11.03 -4.80
CA SER A 36 19.97 10.05 -4.48
C SER A 36 19.64 8.74 -5.18
N VAL A 37 20.67 8.03 -5.65
CA VAL A 37 20.48 6.72 -6.31
C VAL A 37 19.95 5.71 -5.31
N GLU A 38 20.42 5.78 -4.07
CA GLU A 38 20.09 4.88 -2.96
C GLU A 38 18.61 4.92 -2.56
N SER A 39 17.95 6.08 -2.60
CA SER A 39 16.53 6.24 -2.23
C SER A 39 15.61 6.51 -3.42
N SER A 40 16.15 6.53 -4.65
CA SER A 40 15.40 6.90 -5.85
C SER A 40 14.20 5.99 -6.10
N HIS A 41 14.35 4.67 -5.90
CA HIS A 41 13.27 3.73 -6.20
C HIS A 41 12.05 3.94 -5.31
N GLU A 42 12.24 4.19 -4.01
CA GLU A 42 11.16 4.41 -3.04
C GLU A 42 10.39 5.67 -3.41
N ARG A 43 11.10 6.78 -3.61
CA ARG A 43 10.46 8.07 -3.96
C ARG A 43 9.71 8.02 -5.29
N LEU A 44 10.22 7.28 -6.28
CA LEU A 44 9.55 7.11 -7.57
C LEU A 44 8.29 6.24 -7.45
N VAL A 45 8.33 5.18 -6.63
CA VAL A 45 7.17 4.31 -6.38
C VAL A 45 6.07 5.06 -5.61
N ASP A 46 6.43 5.84 -4.60
CA ASP A 46 5.46 6.64 -3.84
C ASP A 46 4.73 7.63 -4.75
N ALA A 47 5.48 8.35 -5.60
CA ALA A 47 4.90 9.28 -6.56
C ALA A 47 4.04 8.61 -7.64
N LEU A 48 4.33 7.35 -7.98
CA LEU A 48 3.56 6.55 -8.92
C LEU A 48 2.28 5.99 -8.30
N THR A 49 2.31 5.65 -7.00
CA THR A 49 1.22 4.94 -6.32
C THR A 49 -0.12 5.69 -6.40
N GLU A 50 -0.11 7.00 -6.12
CA GLU A 50 -1.31 7.82 -6.18
C GLU A 50 -1.87 7.91 -7.61
N GLN A 51 -0.98 8.12 -8.59
CA GLN A 51 -1.37 8.21 -10.01
C GLN A 51 -1.93 6.89 -10.51
N LEU A 52 -1.31 5.77 -10.17
CA LEU A 52 -1.76 4.44 -10.58
C LEU A 52 -3.13 4.11 -9.96
N SER A 53 -3.37 4.49 -8.70
CA SER A 53 -4.68 4.34 -8.05
C SER A 53 -5.77 5.13 -8.79
N GLN A 54 -5.51 6.38 -9.15
CA GLN A 54 -6.44 7.21 -9.93
C GLN A 54 -6.68 6.65 -11.33
N LEU A 55 -5.63 6.18 -12.01
CA LEU A 55 -5.74 5.54 -13.32
C LEU A 55 -6.63 4.28 -13.26
N LEU A 56 -6.44 3.42 -12.25
CA LEU A 56 -7.25 2.22 -12.07
C LEU A 56 -8.71 2.56 -11.77
N ALA A 57 -8.96 3.58 -10.94
CA ALA A 57 -10.32 4.05 -10.66
C ALA A 57 -11.03 4.56 -11.93
N ALA A 58 -10.29 5.19 -12.85
CA ALA A 58 -10.80 5.69 -14.11
C ALA A 58 -11.03 4.60 -15.18
N VAL A 59 -10.53 3.38 -14.98
CA VAL A 59 -10.72 2.27 -15.95
C VAL A 59 -12.20 1.96 -16.12
N GLY A 60 -12.69 2.08 -17.35
CA GLY A 60 -14.09 1.82 -17.66
C GLY A 60 -15.05 2.94 -17.24
N GLU A 61 -14.55 4.11 -16.84
CA GLU A 61 -15.39 5.31 -16.69
C GLU A 61 -16.02 5.71 -18.03
N GLY A 62 -17.31 6.01 -18.02
CA GLY A 62 -18.07 6.36 -19.22
C GLY A 62 -18.61 5.16 -20.01
N GLU A 63 -18.19 3.93 -19.69
CA GLU A 63 -18.69 2.70 -20.30
C GLU A 63 -19.74 2.01 -19.40
N LYS A 64 -20.74 1.37 -20.01
CA LYS A 64 -21.72 0.53 -19.28
C LYS A 64 -21.16 -0.87 -19.02
N LEU A 65 -20.04 -0.93 -18.31
CA LEU A 65 -19.42 -2.19 -17.89
C LEU A 65 -20.03 -2.70 -16.58
N SER A 66 -20.08 -4.03 -16.42
CA SER A 66 -20.38 -4.62 -15.11
C SER A 66 -19.19 -4.45 -14.16
N ASP A 67 -19.42 -4.56 -12.85
CA ASP A 67 -18.34 -4.45 -11.85
C ASP A 67 -17.23 -5.50 -12.07
N ASN A 68 -17.60 -6.70 -12.52
CA ASN A 68 -16.64 -7.74 -12.87
C ASN A 68 -15.80 -7.40 -14.10
N ASP A 69 -16.41 -6.79 -15.12
CA ASP A 69 -15.67 -6.41 -16.34
C ASP A 69 -14.70 -5.25 -16.06
N LYS A 70 -15.09 -4.30 -15.20
CA LYS A 70 -14.18 -3.25 -14.71
C LYS A 70 -12.99 -3.82 -13.95
N LEU A 71 -13.25 -4.78 -13.06
CA LEU A 71 -12.20 -5.46 -12.30
C LEU A 71 -11.22 -6.23 -13.21
N LEU A 72 -11.74 -6.93 -14.22
CA LEU A 72 -10.90 -7.62 -15.21
C LEU A 72 -10.08 -6.63 -16.04
N ALA A 73 -10.67 -5.51 -16.47
CA ALA A 73 -9.96 -4.47 -17.20
C ALA A 73 -8.84 -3.83 -16.38
N GLN A 74 -9.04 -3.63 -15.07
CA GLN A 74 -7.99 -3.17 -14.14
C GLN A 74 -6.83 -4.18 -14.06
N VAL A 75 -7.14 -5.47 -13.92
CA VAL A 75 -6.13 -6.54 -13.91
C VAL A 75 -5.37 -6.59 -15.24
N ASP A 76 -6.06 -6.47 -16.36
CA ASP A 76 -5.43 -6.44 -17.68
C ASP A 76 -4.48 -5.25 -17.85
N LEU A 77 -4.88 -4.06 -17.39
CA LEU A 77 -4.02 -2.88 -17.40
C LEU A 77 -2.72 -3.12 -16.61
N LEU A 78 -2.83 -3.65 -15.40
CA LEU A 78 -1.67 -3.93 -14.54
C LEU A 78 -0.78 -5.03 -15.13
N ASN A 79 -1.36 -6.14 -15.60
CA ASN A 79 -0.59 -7.21 -16.21
C ASN A 79 0.12 -6.77 -17.49
N ASN A 80 -0.46 -5.86 -18.27
CA ASN A 80 0.21 -5.27 -19.43
C ASN A 80 1.41 -4.40 -19.02
N LEU A 81 1.28 -3.63 -17.93
CA LEU A 81 2.40 -2.87 -17.36
C LEU A 81 3.53 -3.78 -16.88
N LEU A 82 3.19 -4.86 -16.17
CA LEU A 82 4.15 -5.87 -15.70
C LEU A 82 4.87 -6.56 -16.87
N LYS A 83 4.14 -6.94 -17.93
CA LYS A 83 4.73 -7.51 -19.15
C LYS A 83 5.67 -6.55 -19.84
N HIS A 84 5.32 -5.26 -19.90
CA HIS A 84 6.19 -4.25 -20.47
C HIS A 84 7.47 -4.07 -19.65
N ALA A 85 7.37 -4.04 -18.31
CA ALA A 85 8.53 -3.99 -17.43
C ALA A 85 9.44 -5.22 -17.61
N ARG A 86 8.85 -6.42 -17.81
CA ARG A 86 9.59 -7.66 -18.05
C ARG A 86 10.50 -7.57 -19.27
N GLN A 87 10.07 -6.90 -20.33
CA GLN A 87 10.86 -6.72 -21.56
C GLN A 87 12.06 -5.79 -21.39
N GLN A 88 12.07 -4.93 -20.36
CA GLN A 88 13.16 -3.99 -20.11
C GLN A 88 14.24 -4.55 -19.17
N LEU A 89 13.97 -5.69 -18.52
CA LEU A 89 14.89 -6.35 -17.60
C LEU A 89 15.64 -7.50 -18.31
N LYS A 90 16.79 -7.88 -17.76
CA LYS A 90 17.45 -9.14 -18.16
C LYS A 90 16.54 -10.31 -17.83
N GLU A 91 16.45 -11.29 -18.72
CA GLU A 91 15.48 -12.41 -18.65
C GLU A 91 15.42 -13.08 -17.27
N ASN A 92 16.56 -13.50 -16.72
CA ASN A 92 16.64 -14.12 -15.39
C ASN A 92 16.17 -13.22 -14.24
N THR A 93 16.39 -11.89 -14.35
CA THR A 93 15.94 -10.92 -13.33
C THR A 93 14.43 -10.69 -13.44
N ALA A 94 13.91 -10.71 -14.66
CA ALA A 94 12.51 -10.47 -14.94
C ALA A 94 11.63 -11.64 -14.46
N GLU A 95 12.06 -12.88 -14.64
CA GLU A 95 11.37 -14.08 -14.14
C GLU A 95 11.30 -14.13 -12.61
N ALA A 96 12.35 -13.68 -11.93
CA ALA A 96 12.41 -13.73 -10.47
C ALA A 96 11.57 -12.63 -9.78
N LEU A 97 11.34 -11.49 -10.45
CA LEU A 97 10.72 -10.31 -9.83
C LEU A 97 9.29 -10.02 -10.29
N ILE A 98 8.89 -10.49 -11.47
CA ILE A 98 7.61 -10.10 -12.06
C ILE A 98 6.66 -11.29 -12.04
N ASP A 99 5.69 -11.22 -11.14
CA ASP A 99 4.56 -12.14 -11.03
C ASP A 99 3.27 -11.44 -11.48
N GLU A 100 2.48 -12.12 -12.32
CA GLU A 100 1.26 -11.54 -12.90
C GLU A 100 0.05 -11.78 -11.98
N ILE A 101 -0.88 -10.84 -11.99
CA ILE A 101 -2.12 -10.95 -11.22
C ILE A 101 -3.02 -11.98 -11.91
N ALA A 102 -3.45 -13.01 -11.18
CA ALA A 102 -4.40 -14.00 -11.69
C ALA A 102 -5.74 -13.35 -12.05
N ALA A 103 -6.36 -13.82 -13.14
CA ALA A 103 -7.68 -13.39 -13.58
C ALA A 103 -8.70 -14.55 -13.50
N PRO A 104 -9.83 -14.43 -12.77
CA PRO A 104 -10.23 -13.26 -11.96
C PRO A 104 -9.37 -13.10 -10.69
N PRO A 105 -9.16 -11.86 -10.23
CA PRO A 105 -8.33 -11.62 -9.04
C PRO A 105 -9.04 -12.13 -7.79
N ARG A 106 -8.27 -12.76 -6.89
CA ARG A 106 -8.76 -13.28 -5.61
C ARG A 106 -7.75 -13.01 -4.51
N VAL A 107 -8.25 -12.77 -3.30
CA VAL A 107 -7.42 -12.60 -2.11
C VAL A 107 -7.39 -13.93 -1.35
N LEU A 108 -6.19 -14.47 -1.14
CA LEU A 108 -5.99 -15.60 -0.23
C LEU A 108 -6.05 -15.08 1.21
N ARG A 109 -7.10 -15.46 1.95
CA ARG A 109 -7.30 -14.99 3.34
C ARG A 109 -6.80 -15.95 4.40
N SER A 110 -6.76 -17.25 4.11
CA SER A 110 -6.25 -18.29 5.02
C SER A 110 -6.03 -19.60 4.27
N ILE A 111 -5.13 -20.43 4.81
CA ILE A 111 -4.96 -21.84 4.46
C ILE A 111 -5.14 -22.62 5.76
N TYR A 112 -6.03 -23.60 5.78
CA TYR A 112 -6.36 -24.35 6.99
C TYR A 112 -6.74 -25.79 6.66
N ARG A 113 -6.66 -26.68 7.65
CA ARG A 113 -7.18 -28.05 7.53
C ARG A 113 -8.69 -28.03 7.70
N GLN A 114 -9.40 -28.95 7.05
CA GLN A 114 -10.86 -29.01 7.14
C GLN A 114 -11.34 -29.06 8.60
N GLY A 115 -12.16 -28.09 9.01
CA GLY A 115 -12.67 -27.94 10.37
C GLY A 115 -11.84 -27.03 11.28
N GLU A 116 -10.66 -26.58 10.85
CA GLU A 116 -9.76 -25.71 11.62
C GLU A 116 -9.68 -24.30 11.02
N GLN A 117 -10.82 -23.77 10.53
CA GLN A 117 -10.82 -22.43 9.95
C GLN A 117 -10.49 -21.39 11.02
N PRO A 118 -9.47 -20.53 10.81
CA PRO A 118 -9.13 -19.51 11.78
C PRO A 118 -10.17 -18.39 11.79
N ASP A 119 -10.35 -17.81 12.98
CA ASP A 119 -11.11 -16.56 13.14
C ASP A 119 -10.27 -15.41 12.60
N LEU A 120 -10.78 -14.75 11.57
CA LEU A 120 -10.08 -13.63 10.96
C LEU A 120 -10.26 -12.36 11.81
N PRO A 121 -9.21 -11.53 11.97
CA PRO A 121 -9.37 -10.22 12.56
C PRO A 121 -10.36 -9.36 11.75
N GLN A 122 -10.97 -8.40 12.43
CA GLN A 122 -11.84 -7.41 11.79
C GLN A 122 -11.01 -6.44 10.95
N ILE A 123 -9.78 -6.16 11.37
CA ILE A 123 -8.82 -5.37 10.60
C ILE A 123 -8.13 -6.24 9.53
N GLY A 124 -7.73 -5.63 8.43
CA GLY A 124 -6.94 -6.29 7.40
C GLY A 124 -5.50 -6.52 7.86
N LEU A 125 -4.96 -7.71 7.63
CA LEU A 125 -3.57 -8.06 7.99
C LEU A 125 -2.50 -7.33 7.18
N SER A 126 -2.85 -6.79 6.01
CA SER A 126 -1.90 -6.18 5.07
C SER A 126 -1.67 -4.69 5.29
N GLN A 127 -2.42 -4.05 6.17
CA GLN A 127 -2.35 -2.61 6.39
C GLN A 127 -2.26 -2.32 7.89
N PRO A 128 -1.41 -1.37 8.31
CA PRO A 128 -1.31 -0.99 9.71
C PRO A 128 -2.62 -0.36 10.20
N TRP A 129 -2.95 -0.59 11.47
CA TRP A 129 -4.12 0.01 12.13
C TRP A 129 -3.73 0.82 13.36
N LEU A 130 -4.28 2.03 13.48
CA LEU A 130 -4.08 2.89 14.65
C LEU A 130 -5.23 2.67 15.65
N PHE A 131 -4.92 2.03 16.77
CA PHE A 131 -5.87 1.84 17.87
C PHE A 131 -5.93 3.06 18.78
N THR A 132 -7.05 3.77 18.78
CA THR A 132 -7.27 5.00 19.59
C THR A 132 -8.30 4.82 20.72
N ALA A 133 -8.74 3.58 20.98
CA ALA A 133 -9.82 3.26 21.93
C ALA A 133 -11.14 4.02 21.65
N GLY A 134 -11.40 4.34 20.38
CA GLY A 134 -12.66 4.93 19.94
C GLY A 134 -13.82 3.93 20.06
N LYS A 135 -15.04 4.45 20.24
CA LYS A 135 -16.26 3.64 20.42
C LYS A 135 -16.53 2.69 19.25
N ASP A 136 -16.11 3.07 18.05
CA ASP A 136 -16.30 2.31 16.81
C ASP A 136 -15.01 1.61 16.33
N SER A 137 -13.95 1.58 17.17
CA SER A 137 -12.71 0.87 16.84
C SER A 137 -12.75 -0.56 17.37
N PRO A 138 -12.22 -1.55 16.62
CA PRO A 138 -12.08 -2.90 17.12
C PRO A 138 -11.17 -2.92 18.35
N ALA A 139 -11.45 -3.83 19.29
CA ALA A 139 -10.66 -3.94 20.50
C ALA A 139 -9.30 -4.57 20.19
N LEU A 140 -8.20 -3.86 20.46
CA LEU A 140 -6.82 -4.32 20.20
C LEU A 140 -6.58 -5.75 20.69
N LEU A 141 -7.02 -6.08 21.92
CA LEU A 141 -6.81 -7.42 22.46
C LEU A 141 -7.50 -8.52 21.63
N ASN A 142 -8.69 -8.26 21.10
CA ASN A 142 -9.40 -9.26 20.30
C ASN A 142 -8.72 -9.47 18.94
N GLU A 143 -8.28 -8.38 18.30
CA GLU A 143 -7.51 -8.47 17.05
C GLU A 143 -6.20 -9.23 17.28
N LEU A 144 -5.48 -8.93 18.37
CA LEU A 144 -4.29 -9.69 18.76
C LEU A 144 -4.59 -11.17 19.01
N ILE A 145 -5.71 -11.53 19.65
CA ILE A 145 -6.07 -12.94 19.87
C ILE A 145 -6.27 -13.66 18.52
N SER A 146 -7.03 -13.07 17.59
CA SER A 146 -7.22 -13.65 16.25
C SER A 146 -5.89 -13.82 15.52
N GLU A 147 -5.03 -12.79 15.53
CA GLU A 147 -3.72 -12.86 14.87
C GLU A 147 -2.79 -13.89 15.53
N LEU A 148 -2.69 -13.88 16.86
CA LEU A 148 -1.80 -14.76 17.61
C LEU A 148 -2.21 -16.24 17.51
N SER A 149 -3.52 -16.52 17.46
CA SER A 149 -4.04 -17.88 17.31
C SER A 149 -3.64 -18.55 16.00
N SER A 150 -3.25 -17.76 14.99
CA SER A 150 -2.93 -18.21 13.64
C SER A 150 -1.45 -18.03 13.28
N CYS A 151 -0.59 -17.71 14.27
CA CYS A 151 0.83 -17.48 14.07
C CYS A 151 1.68 -18.55 14.77
N ASP A 152 2.80 -18.94 14.15
CA ASP A 152 3.79 -19.82 14.78
C ASP A 152 4.75 -19.06 15.70
N HIS A 153 4.92 -17.76 15.44
CA HIS A 153 5.86 -16.87 16.15
C HIS A 153 5.37 -15.43 16.09
N VAL A 154 5.59 -14.68 17.17
CA VAL A 154 5.31 -13.24 17.24
C VAL A 154 6.49 -12.48 17.86
N ASP A 155 6.88 -11.39 17.21
CA ASP A 155 7.80 -10.39 17.76
C ASP A 155 7.04 -9.09 18.03
N ILE A 156 7.11 -8.59 19.27
CA ILE A 156 6.45 -7.34 19.67
C ILE A 156 7.51 -6.31 20.05
N LEU A 157 7.63 -5.25 19.25
CA LEU A 157 8.45 -4.09 19.55
C LEU A 157 7.59 -2.99 20.16
N VAL A 158 7.78 -2.72 21.46
CA VAL A 158 7.04 -1.68 22.18
C VAL A 158 7.95 -0.93 23.15
N SER A 159 7.87 0.40 23.14
CA SER A 159 8.69 1.24 24.05
C SER A 159 8.27 1.10 25.51
N PHE A 160 6.97 0.96 25.77
CA PHE A 160 6.42 0.82 27.12
C PHE A 160 5.17 -0.08 27.12
N ILE A 161 5.14 -1.06 28.01
CA ILE A 161 3.96 -1.90 28.26
C ILE A 161 3.77 -2.08 29.77
N THR A 162 2.53 -2.04 30.24
CA THR A 162 2.23 -2.31 31.64
C THR A 162 2.33 -3.81 31.94
N VAL A 163 2.60 -4.18 33.19
CA VAL A 163 2.57 -5.59 33.63
C VAL A 163 1.21 -6.25 33.32
N SER A 164 0.12 -5.49 33.45
CA SER A 164 -1.22 -5.96 33.09
C SER A 164 -1.37 -6.23 31.58
N GLY A 165 -0.73 -5.42 30.73
CA GLY A 165 -0.69 -5.65 29.29
C GLY A 165 0.09 -6.92 28.93
N VAL A 166 1.26 -7.11 29.53
CA VAL A 166 2.07 -8.32 29.32
C VAL A 166 1.31 -9.58 29.70
N ARG A 167 0.65 -9.61 30.87
CA ARG A 167 -0.14 -10.78 31.30
C ARG A 167 -1.26 -11.12 30.32
N LYS A 168 -1.99 -10.12 29.83
CA LYS A 168 -3.08 -10.35 28.85
C LYS A 168 -2.58 -11.00 27.56
N ILE A 169 -1.36 -10.71 27.14
CA ILE A 169 -0.74 -11.31 25.95
C ILE A 169 -0.20 -12.71 26.31
N TYR A 170 0.42 -12.88 27.47
CA TYR A 170 0.93 -14.18 27.89
C TYR A 170 -0.17 -15.22 28.10
N ASP A 171 -1.33 -14.81 28.61
CA ASP A 171 -2.47 -15.71 28.87
C ASP A 171 -3.11 -16.29 27.59
N ILE A 172 -2.76 -15.75 26.41
CA ILE A 172 -3.31 -16.15 25.10
C ILE A 172 -2.27 -16.86 24.20
N LEU A 173 -1.02 -17.00 24.66
CA LEU A 173 0.05 -17.79 24.05
C LEU A 173 0.05 -19.22 24.63
#